data_AF-A0AAE0AXV4-F1
#
_entry.id   AF-A0AAE0AXV4-F1
#
_cell.length_a   1.000
_cell.length_b   1.000
_cell.length_c   1.000
_cell.angle_alpha   90.00
_cell.angle_beta   90.00
_cell.angle_gamma   90.00
#
_symmetry.space_group_name_H-M   'P 1'
#
loop_
_entity.id
_entity.type
_entity.pdbx_description
1 polymer ?
#
loop_
_entity_poly.entity_id
_entity_poly.type
_entity_poly.pdbx_seq_one_letter_code
_entity_poly.pdbx_strand_id
1 'polypeptide(L)'
;MATMLCNLAIALSMYLVLSPITILATQMNVIDRCWRTDPNWWSNRQQLAKCSVGFAGVACFLIYKASEVIIHGLYIHHCRAEQQSSVMGPNGKIMQLGKVDGDAIRLVSASKVWIDHNTLYECEDGLIDIIRGSTDVTISNNWLRNQDKVMLLGHDDGYIRDTNMKVTVAFNHFGPNCNQRMPRFRHGFAHVANNLYQGWTQYAIGGSMSPSIKSQSNLFIAPKSGNKEVIWRLGSHGSSWKFDSGGMFSKTELLSEKRVLAVQNCLTLMSKGSKLQMQDLCGH
;
A
#
# COMPACT_ATOMS: atom_id res chain seq x y z
N MET A 1 -41.93 16.49 47.73
CA MET A 1 -42.26 16.53 46.28
C MET A 1 -41.69 17.75 45.56
N ALA A 2 -41.67 18.96 46.16
CA ALA A 2 -41.18 20.17 45.48
C ALA A 2 -39.66 20.19 45.15
N THR A 3 -38.81 19.56 45.97
CA THR A 3 -37.36 19.50 45.74
C THR A 3 -36.93 18.57 44.61
N MET A 4 -37.73 17.54 44.33
CA MET A 4 -37.42 16.57 43.28
C MET A 4 -37.73 17.12 41.87
N LEU A 5 -38.76 17.97 41.76
CA LEU A 5 -39.11 18.66 40.51
C LEU A 5 -38.09 19.75 40.15
N CYS A 6 -37.47 20.41 41.13
CA CYS A 6 -36.41 21.39 40.91
C CYS A 6 -35.13 20.75 40.32
N ASN A 7 -34.73 19.59 40.85
CA ASN A 7 -33.56 18.87 40.34
C ASN A 7 -33.78 18.27 38.93
N LEU A 8 -35.02 17.86 38.60
CA LEU A 8 -35.36 17.44 37.25
C LEU A 8 -35.33 18.60 36.24
N ALA A 9 -35.79 19.79 36.66
CA ALA A 9 -35.77 20.99 35.81
C ALA A 9 -34.34 21.49 35.54
N ILE A 10 -33.45 21.43 36.54
CA ILE A 10 -32.03 21.78 36.38
C ILE A 10 -31.33 20.74 35.47
N ALA A 11 -31.61 19.44 35.65
CA ALA A 11 -31.08 18.39 34.80
C ALA A 11 -31.57 18.49 33.34
N LEU A 12 -32.84 18.82 33.10
CA LEU A 12 -33.37 19.06 31.74
C LEU A 12 -32.75 20.32 31.11
N SER A 13 -32.50 21.38 31.89
CA SER A 13 -31.87 22.59 31.39
C SER A 13 -30.39 22.38 31.00
N MET A 14 -29.66 21.50 31.70
CA MET A 14 -28.28 21.16 31.34
C MET A 14 -28.18 20.31 30.06
N TYR A 15 -29.20 19.51 29.75
CA TYR A 15 -29.27 18.74 28.50
C TYR A 15 -29.65 19.59 27.27
N LEU A 16 -30.26 20.76 27.47
CA LEU A 16 -30.67 21.66 26.38
C LEU A 16 -29.62 22.72 26.02
N VAL A 17 -28.50 22.82 26.77
CA VAL A 17 -27.34 23.64 26.40
C VAL A 17 -26.29 22.78 25.73
N LEU A 18 -26.66 22.11 24.64
CA LEU A 18 -25.68 21.77 23.63
C LEU A 18 -25.09 23.11 23.16
N SER A 19 -23.81 23.36 23.44
CA SER A 19 -23.19 24.63 23.06
C SER A 19 -23.40 24.85 21.55
N PRO A 20 -23.58 26.09 21.08
CA PRO A 20 -23.84 26.37 19.65
C PRO A 20 -22.84 25.70 18.71
N ILE A 21 -21.61 25.49 19.20
CA ILE A 21 -20.50 24.81 18.52
C ILE A 21 -20.85 23.34 18.23
N THR A 22 -21.49 22.63 19.16
CA THR A 22 -21.89 21.22 18.97
C THR A 22 -23.00 21.05 17.94
N ILE A 23 -23.93 22.01 17.84
CA ILE A 23 -25.02 21.97 16.86
C ILE A 23 -24.48 22.27 15.44
N LEU A 24 -23.63 23.28 15.29
CA LEU A 24 -22.96 23.62 14.02
C LEU A 24 -22.06 22.49 13.49
N ALA A 25 -21.40 21.74 14.38
CA ALA A 25 -20.53 20.62 13.99
C ALA A 25 -21.26 19.49 13.25
N THR A 26 -22.56 19.29 13.52
CA THR A 26 -23.34 18.21 12.87
C THR A 26 -23.73 18.51 11.43
N GLN A 27 -23.82 19.79 11.05
CA GLN A 27 -24.14 20.23 9.68
C GLN A 27 -22.90 20.38 8.76
N MET A 28 -21.69 20.36 9.32
CA MET A 28 -20.47 20.53 8.51
C MET A 28 -20.06 19.23 7.80
N ASN A 29 -19.63 19.37 6.54
CA ASN A 29 -18.96 18.30 5.80
C ASN A 29 -17.65 17.90 6.49
N VAL A 30 -17.11 16.73 6.13
CA VAL A 30 -15.94 16.14 6.81
C VAL A 30 -14.71 17.07 6.79
N ILE A 31 -14.49 17.79 5.68
CA ILE A 31 -13.35 18.72 5.53
C ILE A 31 -13.54 19.92 6.46
N ASP A 32 -14.70 20.56 6.40
CA ASP A 32 -14.99 21.76 7.20
C ASP A 32 -15.04 21.46 8.68
N ARG A 33 -15.61 20.31 9.08
CA ARG A 33 -15.64 19.88 10.48
C ARG A 33 -14.24 19.71 11.07
N CYS A 34 -13.27 19.28 10.26
CA CYS A 34 -11.90 19.06 10.69
C CYS A 34 -11.17 20.33 11.14
N TRP A 35 -11.44 21.49 10.53
CA TRP A 35 -10.74 22.74 10.89
C TRP A 35 -11.64 23.81 11.50
N ARG A 36 -12.93 23.88 11.13
CA ARG A 36 -13.84 24.93 11.64
C ARG A 36 -14.23 24.74 13.10
N THR A 37 -13.97 23.58 13.68
CA THR A 37 -14.16 23.33 15.11
C THR A 37 -13.01 23.85 15.96
N ASP A 38 -11.84 24.14 15.37
CA ASP A 38 -10.73 24.81 16.05
C ASP A 38 -10.89 26.34 15.94
N PRO A 39 -11.21 27.05 17.04
CA PRO A 39 -11.34 28.49 17.01
C PRO A 39 -10.01 29.18 16.69
N ASN A 40 -8.85 28.53 16.85
CA ASN A 40 -7.53 29.12 16.62
C ASN A 40 -6.90 28.69 15.28
N TRP A 41 -7.70 28.21 14.32
CA TRP A 41 -7.23 27.72 13.01
C TRP A 41 -6.26 28.68 12.29
N TRP A 42 -6.38 30.00 12.51
CA TRP A 42 -5.49 31.02 11.93
C TRP A 42 -4.04 30.92 12.42
N SER A 43 -3.82 30.38 13.62
CA SER A 43 -2.50 30.18 14.23
C SER A 43 -1.90 28.82 13.83
N ASN A 44 -2.72 27.89 13.37
CA ASN A 44 -2.32 26.54 12.97
C ASN A 44 -2.69 26.23 11.51
N ARG A 45 -2.38 27.15 10.59
CA ARG A 45 -2.81 27.06 9.18
C ARG A 45 -2.34 25.78 8.47
N GLN A 46 -1.22 25.19 8.90
CA GLN A 46 -0.70 23.95 8.35
C GLN A 46 -1.63 22.74 8.63
N GLN A 47 -2.48 22.82 9.66
CA GLN A 47 -3.47 21.78 9.97
C GLN A 47 -4.55 21.67 8.89
N LEU A 48 -4.87 22.75 8.16
CA LEU A 48 -5.86 22.70 7.08
C LEU A 48 -5.45 21.72 5.97
N ALA A 49 -4.15 21.55 5.72
CA ALA A 49 -3.64 20.58 4.75
C ALA A 49 -3.95 19.12 5.14
N LYS A 50 -4.21 18.86 6.43
CA LYS A 50 -4.62 17.54 6.95
C LYS A 50 -6.13 17.33 6.91
N CYS A 51 -6.91 18.36 6.62
CA CYS A 51 -8.36 18.27 6.55
C CYS A 51 -8.86 17.82 5.17
N SER A 52 -7.97 17.68 4.18
CA SER A 52 -8.30 16.96 2.96
C SER A 52 -8.64 15.50 3.28
N VAL A 53 -9.67 14.98 2.63
CA VAL A 53 -10.09 13.57 2.74
C VAL A 53 -9.38 12.67 1.73
N GLY A 54 -8.44 13.21 0.95
CA GLY A 54 -7.78 12.46 -0.12
C GLY A 54 -8.74 12.04 -1.24
N PHE A 55 -8.36 11.01 -1.98
CA PHE A 55 -9.21 10.37 -2.99
C PHE A 55 -9.84 9.11 -2.41
N ALA A 56 -11.17 9.11 -2.24
CA ALA A 56 -11.87 8.06 -1.51
C ALA A 56 -13.34 7.89 -1.90
N GLY A 57 -13.90 6.72 -1.59
CA GLY A 57 -15.35 6.46 -1.55
C GLY A 57 -16.01 5.99 -2.85
N VAL A 58 -15.31 6.10 -3.99
CA VAL A 58 -15.75 5.63 -5.32
C VAL A 58 -14.57 4.98 -6.03
N ALA A 59 -14.68 4.72 -7.34
CA ALA A 59 -13.53 4.36 -8.15
C ALA A 59 -12.43 5.43 -8.07
N CYS A 60 -11.18 5.00 -7.88
CA CYS A 60 -10.03 5.88 -7.80
C CYS A 60 -9.32 5.98 -9.16
N PHE A 61 -7.99 5.86 -9.22
CA PHE A 61 -7.25 6.18 -10.44
C PHE A 61 -7.19 5.00 -11.40
N LEU A 62 -7.69 5.22 -12.63
CA LEU A 62 -7.44 4.35 -13.78
C LEU A 62 -6.57 5.08 -14.80
N ILE A 63 -5.37 4.57 -15.04
CA ILE A 63 -4.48 5.04 -16.09
C ILE A 63 -4.54 4.05 -17.25
N TYR A 64 -5.22 4.45 -18.32
CA TYR A 64 -5.53 3.58 -19.45
C TYR A 64 -4.86 4.07 -20.74
N LYS A 65 -4.03 3.21 -21.34
CA LYS A 65 -3.33 3.49 -22.63
C LYS A 65 -2.61 4.84 -22.65
N ALA A 66 -1.99 5.19 -21.53
CA ALA A 66 -1.26 6.44 -21.35
C ALA A 66 0.22 6.15 -21.06
N SER A 67 1.08 7.13 -21.33
CA SER A 67 2.50 7.07 -21.02
C SER A 67 2.94 8.36 -20.34
N GLU A 68 4.03 8.31 -19.57
CA GLU A 68 4.67 9.49 -18.96
C GLU A 68 3.78 10.15 -17.89
N VAL A 69 3.43 9.36 -16.87
CA VAL A 69 2.53 9.78 -15.78
C VAL A 69 3.27 9.75 -14.44
N ILE A 70 3.09 10.78 -13.63
CA ILE A 70 3.58 10.83 -12.25
C ILE A 70 2.38 10.93 -11.31
N ILE A 71 2.30 10.03 -10.32
CA ILE A 71 1.31 10.04 -9.25
C ILE A 71 2.07 10.23 -7.94
N HIS A 72 1.97 11.41 -7.34
CA HIS A 72 2.83 11.78 -6.22
C HIS A 72 2.13 12.57 -5.11
N GLY A 73 2.47 12.26 -3.86
CA GLY A 73 2.06 13.04 -2.68
C GLY A 73 0.59 12.90 -2.31
N LEU A 74 -0.09 11.81 -2.72
CA LEU A 74 -1.53 11.63 -2.54
C LEU A 74 -1.88 10.69 -1.39
N TYR A 75 -3.03 10.93 -0.77
CA TYR A 75 -3.71 9.97 0.09
C TYR A 75 -4.87 9.38 -0.71
N ILE A 76 -4.85 8.06 -0.93
CA ILE A 76 -5.88 7.35 -1.71
C ILE A 76 -6.36 6.16 -0.88
N HIS A 77 -7.64 6.10 -0.57
CA HIS A 77 -8.15 5.10 0.36
C HIS A 77 -9.64 4.86 0.21
N HIS A 78 -10.15 3.73 0.73
CA HIS A 78 -11.59 3.45 0.70
C HIS A 78 -12.18 3.49 -0.70
N CYS A 79 -11.38 3.16 -1.72
CA CYS A 79 -11.85 3.05 -3.10
C CYS A 79 -12.83 1.89 -3.19
N ARG A 80 -13.92 2.09 -3.93
CA ARG A 80 -15.03 1.14 -4.05
C ARG A 80 -15.23 0.71 -5.49
N ALA A 81 -15.75 -0.51 -5.65
CA ALA A 81 -16.13 -1.03 -6.95
C ALA A 81 -17.26 -0.19 -7.55
N GLU A 82 -17.17 0.10 -8.84
CA GLU A 82 -18.19 0.85 -9.56
C GLU A 82 -18.68 0.04 -10.75
N GLN A 83 -19.98 0.18 -11.04
CA GLN A 83 -20.60 -0.45 -12.20
C GLN A 83 -20.13 0.20 -13.50
N GLN A 84 -20.41 -0.46 -14.63
CA GLN A 84 -20.16 0.11 -15.94
C GLN A 84 -20.85 1.49 -16.05
N SER A 85 -20.11 2.49 -16.52
CA SER A 85 -20.61 3.86 -16.66
C SER A 85 -19.94 4.60 -17.82
N SER A 86 -20.58 5.67 -18.26
CA SER A 86 -20.03 6.60 -19.25
C SER A 86 -19.15 7.62 -18.55
N VAL A 87 -17.91 7.75 -18.99
CA VAL A 87 -16.93 8.70 -18.43
C VAL A 87 -16.42 9.63 -19.52
N MET A 88 -15.99 10.83 -19.12
CA MET A 88 -15.30 11.74 -20.03
C MET A 88 -13.86 11.25 -20.24
N GLY A 89 -13.56 10.85 -21.47
CA GLY A 89 -12.23 10.44 -21.91
C GLY A 89 -11.41 11.60 -22.47
N PRO A 90 -10.23 11.29 -23.03
CA PRO A 90 -9.34 12.27 -23.63
C PRO A 90 -10.04 13.09 -24.73
N ASN A 91 -9.68 14.37 -24.82
CA ASN A 91 -10.28 15.34 -25.77
C ASN A 91 -11.79 15.52 -25.60
N GLY A 92 -12.34 15.27 -24.40
CA GLY A 92 -13.76 15.43 -24.09
C GLY A 92 -14.67 14.37 -24.70
N LYS A 93 -14.11 13.29 -25.26
CA LYS A 93 -14.92 12.22 -25.85
C LYS A 93 -15.51 11.32 -24.77
N ILE A 94 -16.82 11.11 -24.80
CA ILE A 94 -17.47 10.15 -23.90
C ILE A 94 -17.00 8.73 -24.26
N MET A 95 -16.58 7.99 -23.24
CA MET A 95 -16.14 6.60 -23.35
C MET A 95 -16.94 5.72 -22.41
N GLN A 96 -17.24 4.50 -22.82
CA GLN A 96 -17.81 3.49 -21.94
C GLN A 96 -16.69 2.83 -21.16
N LEU A 97 -16.73 2.97 -19.83
CA LEU A 97 -15.83 2.26 -18.94
C LEU A 97 -16.59 1.09 -18.33
N GLY A 98 -16.04 -0.12 -18.46
CA GLY A 98 -16.61 -1.32 -17.83
C GLY A 98 -16.56 -1.25 -16.31
N LYS A 99 -17.06 -2.31 -15.65
CA LYS A 99 -16.96 -2.47 -14.20
C LYS A 99 -15.51 -2.30 -13.73
N VAL A 100 -15.32 -1.60 -12.62
CA VAL A 100 -14.03 -1.46 -11.93
C VAL A 100 -14.13 -2.03 -10.51
N ASP A 101 -13.03 -2.58 -10.02
CA ASP A 101 -13.02 -3.46 -8.84
C ASP A 101 -12.78 -2.71 -7.52
N GLY A 102 -12.45 -1.41 -7.59
CA GLY A 102 -12.16 -0.59 -6.40
C GLY A 102 -10.69 -0.56 -6.01
N ASP A 103 -9.77 -0.67 -6.98
CA ASP A 103 -8.34 -0.47 -6.76
C ASP A 103 -8.00 1.01 -6.52
N ALA A 104 -6.97 1.32 -5.71
CA ALA A 104 -6.52 2.70 -5.53
C ALA A 104 -5.90 3.29 -6.81
N ILE A 105 -4.97 2.55 -7.42
CA ILE A 105 -4.31 2.92 -8.68
C ILE A 105 -4.24 1.69 -9.59
N ARG A 106 -4.86 1.78 -10.76
CA ARG A 106 -4.86 0.73 -11.78
C ARG A 106 -4.22 1.23 -13.07
N LEU A 107 -3.15 0.56 -13.51
CA LEU A 107 -2.47 0.81 -14.78
C LEU A 107 -2.85 -0.27 -15.80
N VAL A 108 -3.40 0.15 -16.93
CA VAL A 108 -3.86 -0.75 -17.99
C VAL A 108 -3.27 -0.32 -19.32
N SER A 109 -2.36 -1.14 -19.85
CA SER A 109 -1.58 -0.81 -21.06
C SER A 109 -0.87 0.55 -20.97
N ALA A 110 -0.33 0.88 -19.79
CA ALA A 110 0.36 2.14 -19.52
C ALA A 110 1.88 1.95 -19.43
N SER A 111 2.66 2.97 -19.78
CA SER A 111 4.13 2.90 -19.71
C SER A 111 4.77 4.14 -19.12
N LYS A 112 6.02 4.02 -18.64
CA LYS A 112 6.77 5.15 -18.05
C LYS A 112 5.96 5.86 -16.96
N VAL A 113 5.58 5.12 -15.92
CA VAL A 113 4.79 5.63 -14.81
C VAL A 113 5.61 5.67 -13.53
N TRP A 114 5.52 6.75 -12.76
CA TRP A 114 6.16 6.88 -11.46
C TRP A 114 5.11 7.11 -10.36
N ILE A 115 5.00 6.17 -9.42
CA ILE A 115 4.08 6.24 -8.29
C ILE A 115 4.92 6.46 -7.03
N ASP A 116 4.92 7.67 -6.48
CA ASP A 116 5.89 8.10 -5.46
C ASP A 116 5.31 8.85 -4.26
N HIS A 117 5.75 8.59 -3.04
CA HIS A 117 5.32 9.32 -1.83
C HIS A 117 3.79 9.37 -1.61
N ASN A 118 3.07 8.32 -2.00
CA ASN A 118 1.64 8.21 -1.73
C ASN A 118 1.38 7.38 -0.47
N THR A 119 0.26 7.64 0.18
CA THR A 119 -0.29 6.79 1.26
C THR A 119 -1.55 6.11 0.75
N LEU A 120 -1.52 4.77 0.65
CA LEU A 120 -2.58 3.94 0.06
C LEU A 120 -3.09 2.92 1.08
N TYR A 121 -4.41 2.86 1.31
CA TYR A 121 -4.97 1.94 2.31
C TYR A 121 -6.48 1.66 2.16
N GLU A 122 -6.95 0.54 2.72
CA GLU A 122 -8.37 0.22 2.92
C GLU A 122 -9.26 0.30 1.67
N CYS A 123 -8.75 -0.13 0.52
CA CYS A 123 -9.51 -0.20 -0.73
C CYS A 123 -10.23 -1.55 -0.87
N GLU A 124 -11.29 -1.59 -1.67
CA GLU A 124 -12.15 -2.78 -1.78
C GLU A 124 -11.45 -4.00 -2.39
N ASP A 125 -10.60 -3.81 -3.41
CA ASP A 125 -9.79 -4.90 -3.99
C ASP A 125 -8.28 -4.70 -3.78
N GLY A 126 -7.55 -4.13 -4.74
CA GLY A 126 -6.11 -3.86 -4.68
C GLY A 126 -5.76 -2.44 -4.21
N LEU A 127 -4.51 -2.18 -3.86
CA LEU A 127 -3.99 -0.81 -3.85
C LEU A 127 -3.39 -0.46 -5.22
N ILE A 128 -2.46 -1.28 -5.71
CA ILE A 128 -1.79 -1.01 -6.99
C ILE A 128 -1.89 -2.23 -7.91
N ASP A 129 -2.55 -2.06 -9.04
CA ASP A 129 -2.69 -3.08 -10.07
C ASP A 129 -2.03 -2.64 -11.38
N ILE A 130 -0.98 -3.34 -11.81
CA ILE A 130 -0.25 -3.09 -13.07
C ILE A 130 -0.47 -4.26 -14.00
N ILE A 131 -1.26 -4.05 -15.05
CA ILE A 131 -1.81 -5.14 -15.84
C ILE A 131 -1.82 -4.83 -17.34
N ARG A 132 -2.11 -5.86 -18.16
CA ARG A 132 -2.42 -5.73 -19.60
C ARG A 132 -1.31 -5.04 -20.41
N GLY A 133 -0.07 -5.46 -20.23
CA GLY A 133 1.09 -4.99 -20.99
C GLY A 133 1.66 -3.66 -20.49
N SER A 134 1.26 -3.23 -19.29
CA SER A 134 1.89 -2.08 -18.66
C SER A 134 3.35 -2.38 -18.31
N THR A 135 4.26 -1.42 -18.48
CA THR A 135 5.70 -1.64 -18.31
C THR A 135 6.46 -0.35 -18.00
N ASP A 136 7.75 -0.46 -17.64
CA ASP A 136 8.60 0.66 -17.25
C ASP A 136 7.97 1.52 -16.14
N VAL A 137 7.61 0.85 -15.03
CA VAL A 137 6.95 1.48 -13.88
C VAL A 137 7.89 1.47 -12.67
N THR A 138 7.98 2.60 -11.96
CA THR A 138 8.66 2.71 -10.67
C THR A 138 7.65 3.05 -9.58
N ILE A 139 7.65 2.26 -8.51
CA ILE A 139 6.81 2.45 -7.32
C ILE A 139 7.76 2.69 -6.15
N SER A 140 7.82 3.93 -5.66
CA SER A 140 8.79 4.32 -4.63
C SER A 140 8.26 5.15 -3.47
N ASN A 141 8.88 5.01 -2.30
CA ASN A 141 8.57 5.84 -1.11
C ASN A 141 7.09 5.87 -0.70
N ASN A 142 6.28 4.89 -1.10
CA ASN A 142 4.88 4.85 -0.75
C ASN A 142 4.68 4.15 0.59
N TRP A 143 3.64 4.55 1.32
CA TRP A 143 3.17 3.86 2.51
C TRP A 143 1.90 3.08 2.18
N LEU A 144 1.99 1.75 2.15
CA LEU A 144 0.90 0.84 1.85
C LEU A 144 0.52 0.05 3.10
N ARG A 145 -0.71 0.20 3.58
CA ARG A 145 -1.15 -0.38 4.87
C ARG A 145 -2.61 -0.79 4.88
N ASN A 146 -3.01 -1.56 5.90
CA ASN A 146 -4.40 -1.96 6.15
C ASN A 146 -5.09 -2.50 4.89
N GLN A 147 -4.48 -3.50 4.25
CA GLN A 147 -4.99 -4.04 2.99
C GLN A 147 -4.80 -5.55 2.92
N ASP A 148 -5.80 -6.26 2.38
CA ASP A 148 -5.64 -7.67 2.02
C ASP A 148 -4.68 -7.83 0.82
N LYS A 149 -5.09 -7.35 -0.36
CA LYS A 149 -4.34 -7.46 -1.61
C LYS A 149 -3.60 -6.16 -1.89
N VAL A 150 -2.29 -6.12 -1.68
CA VAL A 150 -1.54 -4.86 -1.78
C VAL A 150 -1.24 -4.47 -3.23
N MET A 151 -0.47 -5.30 -3.94
CA MET A 151 0.08 -4.95 -5.25
C MET A 151 0.12 -6.15 -6.20
N LEU A 152 -0.66 -6.10 -7.29
CA LEU A 152 -0.69 -7.12 -8.34
C LEU A 152 0.02 -6.64 -9.60
N LEU A 153 1.00 -7.41 -10.04
CA LEU A 153 1.80 -7.12 -11.23
C LEU A 153 1.58 -8.28 -12.23
N GLY A 154 0.64 -8.06 -13.16
CA GLY A 154 0.09 -9.05 -14.09
C GLY A 154 -1.14 -9.79 -13.54
N HIS A 155 -2.27 -9.76 -14.26
CA HIS A 155 -3.58 -10.25 -13.77
C HIS A 155 -4.01 -11.61 -14.29
N ASP A 156 -3.53 -12.03 -15.46
CA ASP A 156 -4.03 -13.17 -16.22
C ASP A 156 -2.86 -14.09 -16.62
N ASP A 157 -2.95 -15.37 -16.24
CA ASP A 157 -1.90 -16.35 -16.49
C ASP A 157 -1.68 -16.61 -17.99
N GLY A 158 -2.67 -16.34 -18.84
CA GLY A 158 -2.58 -16.47 -20.30
C GLY A 158 -2.07 -15.21 -21.02
N TYR A 159 -1.87 -14.10 -20.32
CA TYR A 159 -1.53 -12.82 -20.94
C TYR A 159 -0.02 -12.65 -21.15
N ILE A 160 0.54 -13.44 -22.07
CA ILE A 160 1.98 -13.58 -22.33
C ILE A 160 2.69 -12.24 -22.64
N ARG A 161 1.97 -11.21 -23.11
CA ARG A 161 2.55 -9.87 -23.32
C ARG A 161 3.13 -9.25 -22.05
N ASP A 162 2.68 -9.67 -20.86
CA ASP A 162 3.24 -9.25 -19.58
C ASP A 162 4.67 -9.78 -19.34
N THR A 163 5.19 -10.68 -20.19
CA THR A 163 6.63 -11.06 -20.19
C THR A 163 7.54 -9.84 -20.41
N ASN A 164 7.04 -8.80 -21.10
CA ASN A 164 7.77 -7.55 -21.32
C ASN A 164 7.63 -6.54 -20.18
N MET A 165 6.84 -6.85 -19.13
CA MET A 165 6.64 -5.99 -17.98
C MET A 165 7.95 -5.83 -17.20
N LYS A 166 8.31 -4.58 -16.90
CA LYS A 166 9.44 -4.21 -16.03
C LYS A 166 8.95 -3.27 -14.96
N VAL A 167 9.08 -3.66 -13.69
CA VAL A 167 8.67 -2.85 -12.55
C VAL A 167 9.79 -2.75 -11.53
N THR A 168 10.02 -1.55 -10.99
CA THR A 168 10.86 -1.33 -9.82
C THR A 168 9.98 -1.00 -8.62
N VAL A 169 10.14 -1.73 -7.52
CA VAL A 169 9.46 -1.50 -6.24
C VAL A 169 10.54 -1.18 -5.22
N ALA A 170 10.70 0.09 -4.84
CA ALA A 170 11.80 0.49 -3.99
C ALA A 170 11.43 1.47 -2.87
N PHE A 171 12.06 1.35 -1.70
CA PHE A 171 11.87 2.29 -0.57
C PHE A 171 10.44 2.41 -0.05
N ASN A 172 9.56 1.44 -0.37
CA ASN A 172 8.19 1.46 0.12
C ASN A 172 8.12 0.91 1.54
N HIS A 173 7.14 1.40 2.28
CA HIS A 173 6.75 0.87 3.58
C HIS A 173 5.47 0.06 3.42
N PHE A 174 5.59 -1.26 3.53
CA PHE A 174 4.48 -2.20 3.58
C PHE A 174 4.13 -2.53 5.02
N GLY A 175 2.96 -2.08 5.46
CA GLY A 175 2.41 -2.33 6.79
C GLY A 175 2.09 -1.04 7.56
N PRO A 176 1.38 -1.13 8.69
CA PRO A 176 0.91 -2.37 9.30
C PRO A 176 -0.27 -3.02 8.55
N ASN A 177 -0.61 -4.25 8.94
CA ASN A 177 -1.84 -4.95 8.54
C ASN A 177 -1.98 -5.18 7.02
N CYS A 178 -0.90 -5.53 6.35
CA CYS A 178 -0.97 -6.03 4.98
C CYS A 178 -1.07 -7.56 4.98
N ASN A 179 -1.97 -8.16 4.22
CA ASN A 179 -2.10 -9.62 4.21
C ASN A 179 -1.11 -10.28 3.25
N GLN A 180 -1.10 -9.82 1.99
CA GLN A 180 -0.38 -10.46 0.88
C GLN A 180 -0.09 -9.51 -0.30
N ARG A 181 0.65 -10.04 -1.30
CA ARG A 181 0.93 -9.39 -2.59
C ARG A 181 1.78 -8.13 -2.49
N MET A 182 2.96 -8.23 -1.88
CA MET A 182 3.88 -7.09 -1.74
C MET A 182 5.24 -7.35 -2.45
N PRO A 183 5.29 -7.45 -3.78
CA PRO A 183 4.19 -7.61 -4.72
C PRO A 183 3.82 -9.09 -4.96
N ARG A 184 2.74 -9.32 -5.71
CA ARG A 184 2.50 -10.60 -6.40
C ARG A 184 2.70 -10.42 -7.91
N PHE A 185 3.64 -11.15 -8.50
CA PHE A 185 4.08 -10.94 -9.89
C PHE A 185 3.73 -12.10 -10.84
N ARG A 186 3.56 -11.81 -12.13
CA ARG A 186 3.45 -12.79 -13.23
C ARG A 186 4.31 -12.43 -14.43
N HIS A 187 4.90 -13.44 -15.09
CA HIS A 187 5.66 -13.36 -16.35
C HIS A 187 6.95 -12.51 -16.37
N GLY A 188 6.83 -11.18 -16.31
CA GLY A 188 7.93 -10.23 -16.54
C GLY A 188 8.97 -10.12 -15.41
N PHE A 189 9.58 -8.94 -15.31
CA PHE A 189 10.66 -8.64 -14.38
C PHE A 189 10.27 -7.63 -13.30
N ALA A 190 10.63 -7.94 -12.05
CA ALA A 190 10.56 -7.02 -10.92
C ALA A 190 11.91 -6.85 -10.23
N HIS A 191 12.31 -5.60 -10.01
CA HIS A 191 13.36 -5.27 -9.05
C HIS A 191 12.72 -4.76 -7.76
N VAL A 192 12.89 -5.50 -6.67
CA VAL A 192 12.29 -5.21 -5.37
C VAL A 192 13.42 -4.85 -4.40
N ALA A 193 13.64 -3.56 -4.13
CA ALA A 193 14.83 -3.11 -3.41
C ALA A 193 14.54 -2.18 -2.23
N ASN A 194 15.24 -2.36 -1.10
CA ASN A 194 15.21 -1.40 0.02
C ASN A 194 13.80 -1.09 0.59
N ASN A 195 12.86 -2.03 0.51
CA ASN A 195 11.53 -1.86 1.09
C ASN A 195 11.51 -2.38 2.54
N LEU A 196 10.64 -1.77 3.35
CA LEU A 196 10.33 -2.23 4.71
C LEU A 196 9.01 -3.03 4.68
N TYR A 197 9.04 -4.24 5.23
CA TYR A 197 7.87 -5.09 5.41
C TYR A 197 7.62 -5.30 6.90
N GLN A 198 6.45 -4.90 7.39
CA GLN A 198 6.07 -4.99 8.80
C GLN A 198 4.80 -5.80 8.98
N GLY A 199 4.95 -7.09 9.29
CA GLY A 199 3.86 -8.00 9.61
C GLY A 199 2.95 -8.27 8.42
N TRP A 200 3.12 -9.44 7.80
CA TRP A 200 2.17 -9.97 6.83
C TRP A 200 1.37 -11.12 7.43
N THR A 201 0.20 -11.43 6.85
CA THR A 201 -0.64 -12.53 7.34
C THR A 201 -0.43 -13.81 6.53
N GLN A 202 -0.31 -13.72 5.20
CA GLN A 202 -0.06 -14.87 4.32
C GLN A 202 1.38 -14.91 3.79
N TYR A 203 1.82 -13.92 3.02
CA TYR A 203 3.18 -13.86 2.48
C TYR A 203 3.55 -12.41 2.14
N ALA A 204 4.84 -12.12 2.03
CA ALA A 204 5.30 -10.81 1.56
C ALA A 204 5.32 -10.76 0.02
N ILE A 205 6.28 -11.42 -0.61
CA ILE A 205 6.48 -11.42 -2.07
C ILE A 205 5.93 -12.73 -2.65
N GLY A 206 5.16 -12.66 -3.73
CA GLY A 206 4.60 -13.85 -4.37
C GLY A 206 4.74 -13.85 -5.89
N GLY A 207 4.54 -15.01 -6.52
CA GLY A 207 4.47 -15.07 -7.98
C GLY A 207 3.88 -16.35 -8.57
N SER A 208 3.42 -16.24 -9.82
CA SER A 208 2.96 -17.35 -10.67
C SER A 208 3.36 -17.11 -12.12
N MET A 209 3.40 -18.16 -12.97
CA MET A 209 3.78 -18.04 -14.38
C MET A 209 5.21 -17.52 -14.62
N SER A 210 6.16 -18.06 -13.86
CA SER A 210 7.61 -17.88 -14.03
C SER A 210 8.14 -16.44 -14.11
N PRO A 211 7.79 -15.53 -13.19
CA PRO A 211 8.37 -14.21 -13.21
C PRO A 211 9.83 -14.21 -12.77
N SER A 212 10.54 -13.15 -13.15
CA SER A 212 11.92 -12.90 -12.73
C SER A 212 11.92 -11.82 -11.66
N ILE A 213 12.25 -12.15 -10.42
CA ILE A 213 12.26 -11.19 -9.31
C ILE A 213 13.66 -11.10 -8.73
N LYS A 214 14.20 -9.89 -8.73
CA LYS A 214 15.46 -9.55 -8.05
C LYS A 214 15.13 -8.80 -6.77
N SER A 215 15.35 -9.43 -5.61
CA SER A 215 15.07 -8.85 -4.29
C SER A 215 16.36 -8.42 -3.60
N GLN A 216 16.55 -7.12 -3.35
CA GLN A 216 17.80 -6.61 -2.76
C GLN A 216 17.56 -5.73 -1.53
N SER A 217 18.35 -5.91 -0.46
CA SER A 217 18.38 -5.01 0.70
C SER A 217 17.03 -4.67 1.34
N ASN A 218 16.04 -5.56 1.21
CA ASN A 218 14.73 -5.40 1.85
C ASN A 218 14.82 -5.81 3.33
N LEU A 219 14.10 -5.09 4.19
CA LEU A 219 13.98 -5.39 5.61
C LEU A 219 12.62 -6.04 5.88
N PHE A 220 12.66 -7.29 6.35
CA PHE A 220 11.46 -8.05 6.71
C PHE A 220 11.34 -8.20 8.22
N ILE A 221 10.26 -7.67 8.78
CA ILE A 221 9.85 -7.88 10.18
C ILE A 221 8.62 -8.80 10.14
N ALA A 222 8.86 -10.09 10.37
CA ALA A 222 7.82 -11.11 10.37
C ALA A 222 6.80 -10.89 11.51
N PRO A 223 5.55 -11.35 11.37
CA PRO A 223 4.59 -11.31 12.47
C PRO A 223 5.05 -12.21 13.64
N LYS A 224 4.66 -11.85 14.86
CA LYS A 224 4.99 -12.61 16.08
C LYS A 224 4.39 -14.02 16.06
N SER A 225 3.20 -14.15 15.51
CA SER A 225 2.44 -15.40 15.37
C SER A 225 1.87 -15.54 13.95
N GLY A 226 1.57 -16.77 13.53
CA GLY A 226 1.04 -17.03 12.18
C GLY A 226 2.13 -17.29 11.15
N ASN A 227 1.87 -16.96 9.87
CA ASN A 227 2.77 -17.29 8.78
C ASN A 227 4.01 -16.37 8.78
N LYS A 228 5.20 -16.98 8.67
CA LYS A 228 6.49 -16.29 8.58
C LYS A 228 7.12 -16.42 7.19
N GLU A 229 6.46 -17.08 6.25
CA GLU A 229 6.94 -17.27 4.89
C GLU A 229 6.96 -15.94 4.15
N VAL A 230 8.16 -15.53 3.71
CA VAL A 230 8.34 -14.29 2.94
C VAL A 230 7.92 -14.49 1.49
N ILE A 231 8.18 -15.67 0.93
CA ILE A 231 8.05 -15.94 -0.50
C ILE A 231 6.99 -16.99 -0.77
N TRP A 232 6.00 -16.67 -1.60
CA TRP A 232 5.00 -17.64 -2.05
C TRP A 232 5.07 -17.91 -3.56
N ARG A 233 4.92 -19.18 -3.96
CA ARG A 233 5.01 -19.62 -5.37
C ARG A 233 3.79 -20.48 -5.73
N LEU A 234 3.11 -20.16 -6.83
CA LEU A 234 2.02 -20.98 -7.38
C LEU A 234 2.47 -21.74 -8.64
N GLY A 235 2.14 -23.04 -8.70
CA GLY A 235 2.26 -23.85 -9.92
C GLY A 235 3.58 -24.62 -10.06
N SER A 236 4.06 -25.29 -9.01
CA SER A 236 5.31 -26.06 -8.98
C SER A 236 5.29 -27.37 -9.79
N HIS A 237 4.98 -27.30 -11.08
CA HIS A 237 5.31 -28.35 -12.06
C HIS A 237 5.89 -27.71 -13.32
N GLY A 238 7.22 -27.55 -13.35
CA GLY A 238 7.97 -27.54 -14.61
C GLY A 238 8.39 -26.18 -15.22
N SER A 239 8.17 -25.03 -14.58
CA SER A 239 8.57 -23.73 -15.16
C SER A 239 9.53 -22.92 -14.27
N SER A 240 10.58 -22.38 -14.89
CA SER A 240 11.79 -21.81 -14.29
C SER A 240 11.57 -20.45 -13.62
N TRP A 241 11.02 -20.44 -12.40
CA TRP A 241 11.00 -19.24 -11.58
C TRP A 241 12.43 -18.80 -11.23
N LYS A 242 12.81 -17.57 -11.61
CA LYS A 242 14.12 -16.99 -11.29
C LYS A 242 13.95 -15.97 -10.18
N PHE A 243 14.28 -16.38 -8.96
CA PHE A 243 14.32 -15.50 -7.80
C PHE A 243 15.75 -15.39 -7.32
N ASP A 244 16.28 -14.17 -7.38
CA ASP A 244 17.60 -13.83 -6.87
C ASP A 244 17.44 -12.87 -5.69
N SER A 245 17.94 -13.26 -4.52
CA SER A 245 17.88 -12.46 -3.30
C SER A 245 19.25 -12.04 -2.83
N GLY A 246 19.39 -10.81 -2.33
CA GLY A 246 20.54 -10.36 -1.57
C GLY A 246 20.11 -9.25 -0.61
N GLY A 247 19.75 -9.59 0.64
CA GLY A 247 19.23 -8.62 1.62
C GLY A 247 19.35 -9.08 3.07
N MET A 248 19.23 -8.13 4.01
CA MET A 248 19.34 -8.34 5.45
C MET A 248 17.99 -8.69 6.09
N PHE A 249 17.92 -9.83 6.76
CA PHE A 249 16.82 -10.15 7.68
C PHE A 249 17.13 -9.53 9.06
N SER A 250 16.26 -8.65 9.58
CA SER A 250 16.42 -8.21 10.97
C SER A 250 16.03 -9.34 11.92
N LYS A 251 17.01 -9.74 12.71
CA LYS A 251 16.99 -10.84 13.65
C LYS A 251 16.51 -10.33 15.01
N THR A 252 15.24 -9.91 15.15
CA THR A 252 14.75 -9.34 16.43
C THR A 252 14.06 -10.33 17.37
N GLU A 253 14.00 -11.63 17.05
CA GLU A 253 13.55 -12.69 18.00
C GLU A 253 14.34 -14.00 17.79
N LEU A 254 15.67 -13.95 17.84
CA LEU A 254 16.51 -15.15 17.72
C LEU A 254 17.46 -15.32 18.91
N LEU A 255 16.87 -15.28 20.11
CA LEU A 255 17.46 -15.87 21.31
C LEU A 255 16.54 -16.88 22.03
N SER A 256 15.39 -17.27 21.45
CA SER A 256 14.67 -18.45 21.92
C SER A 256 13.99 -19.16 20.76
N GLU A 257 14.48 -20.37 20.49
CA GLU A 257 13.87 -21.41 19.67
C GLU A 257 14.12 -21.37 18.15
N LYS A 258 15.00 -22.30 17.77
CA LYS A 258 15.38 -22.80 16.45
C LYS A 258 14.20 -22.85 15.46
N ARG A 259 14.28 -22.05 14.38
CA ARG A 259 14.01 -22.39 12.95
C ARG A 259 13.94 -21.10 12.13
N VAL A 260 14.96 -20.85 11.31
CA VAL A 260 15.01 -19.69 10.39
C VAL A 260 15.25 -20.21 8.98
N LEU A 261 14.23 -20.10 8.11
CA LEU A 261 14.45 -20.11 6.67
C LEU A 261 14.82 -18.68 6.25
N ALA A 262 16.12 -18.39 6.26
CA ALA A 262 16.66 -17.23 5.58
C ALA A 262 16.80 -17.60 4.10
N VAL A 263 16.18 -16.83 3.21
CA VAL A 263 16.33 -17.04 1.77
C VAL A 263 17.77 -16.69 1.38
N GLN A 264 18.48 -17.72 0.95
CA GLN A 264 19.77 -17.78 0.26
C GLN A 264 20.38 -16.42 -0.15
N ASN A 265 21.49 -16.03 0.49
CA ASN A 265 22.70 -15.38 -0.10
C ASN A 265 23.61 -14.62 0.89
N CYS A 266 23.50 -14.83 2.20
CA CYS A 266 24.52 -14.33 3.15
C CYS A 266 25.63 -15.36 3.48
N LEU A 267 25.67 -16.54 2.84
CA LEU A 267 26.59 -17.63 3.22
C LEU A 267 27.81 -17.83 2.30
N THR A 268 28.15 -16.87 1.43
CA THR A 268 29.31 -17.00 0.50
C THR A 268 30.47 -16.06 0.83
N LEU A 269 30.45 -15.38 1.97
CA LEU A 269 31.58 -14.55 2.46
C LEU A 269 32.24 -15.07 3.75
N MET A 270 31.78 -16.22 4.27
CA MET A 270 32.32 -16.84 5.50
C MET A 270 33.19 -18.09 5.25
N SER A 271 33.65 -18.34 4.01
CA SER A 271 34.53 -19.49 3.69
C SER A 271 35.92 -19.13 3.16
N LYS A 272 36.32 -17.86 3.19
CA LYS A 272 37.72 -17.47 2.97
C LYS A 272 38.16 -16.65 4.16
N GLY A 273 38.98 -17.27 5.01
CA GLY A 273 39.49 -16.68 6.23
C GLY A 273 40.22 -15.37 5.93
N SER A 274 39.66 -14.27 6.42
CA SER A 274 40.38 -13.05 6.69
C SER A 274 39.73 -12.39 7.91
N LYS A 275 40.52 -12.24 8.97
CA LYS A 275 40.18 -11.41 10.13
C LYS A 275 39.97 -9.98 9.62
N LEU A 276 38.73 -9.52 9.52
CA LEU A 276 38.41 -8.10 9.39
C LEU A 276 37.57 -7.71 10.58
N GLN A 277 38.09 -6.74 11.33
CA GLN A 277 37.53 -6.25 12.58
C GLN A 277 36.16 -5.61 12.36
N MET A 278 35.25 -5.93 13.27
CA MET A 278 33.89 -5.44 13.34
C MET A 278 33.88 -4.13 14.14
N GLN A 279 34.18 -2.98 13.51
CA GLN A 279 34.04 -1.67 14.16
C GLN A 279 33.40 -0.53 13.33
N ASP A 280 33.15 -0.64 12.02
CA ASP A 280 32.80 0.56 11.22
C ASP A 280 31.45 0.55 10.49
N LEU A 281 30.34 0.11 11.09
CA LEU A 281 29.00 0.26 10.46
C LEU A 281 27.83 0.66 11.38
N CYS A 282 28.09 1.17 12.58
CA CYS A 282 27.08 1.89 13.37
C CYS A 282 27.66 3.24 13.81
N GLY A 283 27.51 4.26 12.96
CA GLY A 283 27.72 5.65 13.34
C GLY A 283 26.53 6.15 14.15
N HIS A 284 26.78 6.33 15.45
CA HIS A 284 25.96 6.93 16.52
C HIS A 284 24.63 6.25 16.90
#